data_AF-A0A3S1HKQ5-F1
#
_entry.id   AF-A0A3S1HKQ5-F1
#
_cell.length_a   1.000
_cell.length_b   1.000
_cell.length_c   1.000
_cell.angle_alpha   90.00
_cell.angle_beta   90.00
_cell.angle_gamma   90.00
#
_symmetry.space_group_name_H-M   'P 1'
#
loop_
_entity.id
_entity.type
_entity.pdbx_description
1 polymer ?
#
loop_
_entity_poly.entity_id
_entity_poly.type
_entity_poly.pdbx_seq_one_letter_code
_entity_poly.pdbx_strand_id
1 'polypeptide(L)'
;MNLKAQQLDQDGYDVRGFSHGLYIDGTWRPSSDGRLIDVVDPSSGAVIAAVPDATVEDATAAVEAAAKAAKGWRETAPRKRSEILRRCFELMVERSETLAMLISLENGKALRDARGEVAYAAEFFRWNAEEAVRITGEFGTAPSGSNRIVVDYEPIGICVLITPWNFPAAMATRKIAPALAAGCTVVLKPASETPLTAYALAALYSEAGVPAGVVNVLTTTSPGPLTSAMLADPRVRKLSFTGSTGVGRTLLGEASKHVISCSMELGGNAPFVVFDDADLDAALDGAMIAKMRNAGEACTAANRLYVQSGIYDAFADGLRKRMAALKVGAGPNADTECGPMITRKAVDKIDRLVKDAVGRGAKVLCGGFISEE
;
A
#
# COMPACT_ATOMS: atom_id res chain seq x y z
N MET A 1 -10.14 -3.91 21.59
CA MET A 1 -11.00 -4.96 21.00
C MET A 1 -10.09 -6.08 20.56
N ASN A 2 -10.38 -7.33 20.93
CA ASN A 2 -9.43 -8.44 20.79
C ASN A 2 -9.59 -9.06 19.39
N LEU A 3 -8.72 -8.68 18.44
CA LEU A 3 -8.58 -9.29 17.11
C LEU A 3 -8.07 -10.74 17.18
N LYS A 4 -7.88 -11.29 18.39
CA LYS A 4 -7.57 -12.70 18.62
C LYS A 4 -8.79 -13.54 18.25
N ALA A 5 -8.69 -14.20 17.09
CA ALA A 5 -9.61 -15.21 16.57
C ALA A 5 -10.96 -14.68 16.06
N GLN A 6 -10.95 -13.99 14.92
CA GLN A 6 -11.94 -14.34 13.91
C GLN A 6 -11.44 -15.65 13.27
N GLN A 7 -11.92 -16.76 13.82
CA GLN A 7 -11.71 -18.09 13.28
C GLN A 7 -12.41 -18.20 11.91
N LEU A 8 -11.78 -18.90 10.98
CA LEU A 8 -12.45 -19.48 9.83
C LEU A 8 -13.49 -20.46 10.37
N ASP A 9 -14.72 -20.00 10.61
CA ASP A 9 -15.82 -20.92 10.88
C ASP A 9 -16.34 -21.48 9.55
N GLN A 10 -17.12 -22.56 9.62
CA GLN A 10 -17.68 -23.25 8.45
C GLN A 10 -18.58 -22.35 7.58
N ASP A 11 -18.94 -21.15 8.07
CA ASP A 11 -19.79 -20.14 7.43
C ASP A 11 -19.02 -18.99 6.71
N GLY A 12 -17.69 -19.04 6.65
CA GLY A 12 -16.86 -18.07 5.91
C GLY A 12 -16.10 -17.06 6.79
N TYR A 13 -15.13 -16.37 6.20
CA TYR A 13 -14.29 -15.37 6.87
C TYR A 13 -15.05 -14.03 7.02
N ASP A 14 -15.36 -13.63 8.25
CA ASP A 14 -16.15 -12.40 8.52
C ASP A 14 -15.32 -11.11 8.35
N VAL A 15 -15.30 -10.60 7.13
CA VAL A 15 -14.64 -9.33 6.81
C VAL A 15 -15.33 -8.09 7.39
N ARG A 16 -16.61 -8.19 7.79
CA ARG A 16 -17.39 -7.04 8.29
C ARG A 16 -16.88 -6.56 9.64
N GLY A 17 -16.20 -7.45 10.37
CA GLY A 17 -15.40 -7.10 11.53
C GLY A 17 -14.25 -6.13 11.26
N PHE A 18 -13.98 -5.72 10.01
CA PHE A 18 -12.98 -4.70 9.68
C PHE A 18 -13.58 -3.41 9.08
N SER A 19 -14.91 -3.34 8.91
CA SER A 19 -15.62 -2.18 8.37
C SER A 19 -16.25 -1.33 9.48
N HIS A 20 -15.47 -0.98 10.49
CA HIS A 20 -15.96 -0.34 11.72
C HIS A 20 -16.33 1.15 11.57
N GLY A 21 -15.88 1.81 10.51
CA GLY A 21 -16.10 3.24 10.29
C GLY A 21 -14.81 3.95 9.89
N LEU A 22 -14.85 5.28 9.87
CA LEU A 22 -13.65 6.11 9.83
C LEU A 22 -12.93 6.00 11.17
N TYR A 23 -11.62 5.82 11.16
CA TYR A 23 -10.82 5.76 12.40
C TYR A 23 -10.21 7.12 12.69
N ILE A 24 -10.77 7.85 13.66
CA ILE A 24 -10.38 9.24 13.95
C ILE A 24 -10.33 9.46 15.47
N ASP A 25 -9.25 10.08 15.95
CA ASP A 25 -8.98 10.33 17.38
C ASP A 25 -9.11 9.06 18.23
N GLY A 26 -8.64 7.92 17.73
CA GLY A 26 -8.71 6.64 18.45
C GLY A 26 -10.09 5.96 18.45
N THR A 27 -11.07 6.52 17.74
CA THR A 27 -12.45 6.03 17.73
C THR A 27 -12.95 5.73 16.31
N TRP A 28 -13.91 4.81 16.22
CA TRP A 28 -14.60 4.47 14.98
C TRP A 28 -15.89 5.29 14.88
N ARG A 29 -16.11 5.95 13.73
CA ARG A 29 -17.31 6.77 13.51
C ARG A 29 -17.81 6.69 12.07
N PRO A 30 -19.12 6.93 11.82
CA PRO A 30 -19.64 7.04 10.46
C PRO A 30 -19.09 8.27 9.73
N SER A 31 -19.30 8.34 8.41
CA SER A 31 -19.11 9.57 7.62
C SER A 31 -20.07 10.65 8.09
N SER A 32 -19.68 11.92 8.02
CA SER A 32 -20.53 13.03 8.47
C SER A 32 -21.84 13.19 7.69
N ASP A 33 -21.90 12.67 6.45
CA ASP A 33 -23.12 12.63 5.63
C ASP A 33 -23.77 11.23 5.55
N GLY A 34 -23.23 10.25 6.27
CA GLY A 34 -23.74 8.88 6.33
C GLY A 34 -23.52 8.04 5.06
N ARG A 35 -22.85 8.55 4.02
CA ARG A 35 -22.58 7.77 2.80
C ARG A 35 -21.59 6.63 3.05
N LEU A 36 -21.74 5.59 2.23
CA LEU A 36 -20.93 4.37 2.27
C LEU A 36 -20.32 4.08 0.89
N ILE A 37 -19.28 3.27 0.89
CA ILE A 37 -18.56 2.72 -0.26
C ILE A 37 -18.61 1.21 -0.14
N ASP A 38 -19.15 0.54 -1.14
CA ASP A 38 -19.12 -0.92 -1.21
C ASP A 38 -17.69 -1.41 -1.49
N VAL A 39 -17.27 -2.41 -0.72
CA VAL A 39 -16.04 -3.16 -0.95
C VAL A 39 -16.43 -4.47 -1.62
N VAL A 40 -15.86 -4.72 -2.79
CA VAL A 40 -16.22 -5.82 -3.67
C VAL A 40 -15.07 -6.83 -3.69
N ASP A 41 -15.38 -8.12 -3.54
CA ASP A 41 -14.41 -9.18 -3.85
C ASP A 41 -14.26 -9.29 -5.37
N PRO A 42 -13.09 -8.99 -5.95
CA PRO A 42 -12.90 -9.03 -7.40
C PRO A 42 -12.94 -10.45 -7.97
N SER A 43 -12.88 -11.49 -7.14
CA SER A 43 -12.97 -12.89 -7.57
C SER A 43 -14.40 -13.29 -7.90
N SER A 44 -15.39 -12.71 -7.22
CA SER A 44 -16.80 -13.08 -7.33
C SER A 44 -17.70 -11.94 -7.80
N GLY A 45 -17.24 -10.69 -7.69
CA GLY A 45 -18.04 -9.49 -7.88
C GLY A 45 -19.03 -9.21 -6.74
N ALA A 46 -19.02 -10.01 -5.67
CA ALA A 46 -19.90 -9.82 -4.53
C ALA A 46 -19.45 -8.67 -3.63
N VAL A 47 -20.40 -7.92 -3.07
CA VAL A 47 -20.12 -6.94 -2.02
C VAL A 47 -19.84 -7.69 -0.72
N ILE A 48 -18.63 -7.54 -0.19
CA ILE A 48 -18.19 -8.24 1.02
C ILE A 48 -18.33 -7.37 2.28
N ALA A 49 -18.26 -6.05 2.14
CA ALA A 49 -18.45 -5.08 3.22
C ALA A 49 -18.81 -3.69 2.66
N ALA A 50 -19.16 -2.75 3.54
CA ALA A 50 -19.32 -1.35 3.19
C ALA A 50 -18.58 -0.47 4.21
N VAL A 51 -17.83 0.53 3.73
CA VAL A 51 -17.06 1.46 4.56
C VAL A 51 -17.54 2.90 4.38
N PRO A 52 -17.35 3.82 5.33
CA PRO A 52 -17.86 5.18 5.14
C PRO A 52 -17.17 5.95 4.01
N ASP A 53 -17.92 6.80 3.32
CA ASP A 53 -17.43 7.73 2.30
C ASP A 53 -17.19 9.11 2.94
N ALA A 54 -15.97 9.35 3.43
CA ALA A 54 -15.61 10.54 4.17
C ALA A 54 -15.81 11.82 3.37
N THR A 55 -16.31 12.84 4.06
CA THR A 55 -16.47 14.20 3.55
C THR A 55 -15.23 15.06 3.83
N VAL A 56 -15.24 16.30 3.34
CA VAL A 56 -14.21 17.30 3.68
C VAL A 56 -14.24 17.64 5.19
N GLU A 57 -15.40 17.57 5.83
CA GLU A 57 -15.55 17.78 7.27
C GLU A 57 -14.84 16.67 8.07
N ASP A 58 -15.02 15.42 7.66
CA ASP A 58 -14.33 14.28 8.27
C ASP A 58 -12.80 14.41 8.15
N ALA A 59 -12.33 14.87 6.99
CA ALA A 59 -10.91 15.12 6.73
C ALA A 59 -10.34 16.23 7.62
N THR A 60 -11.09 17.32 7.78
CA THR A 60 -10.74 18.42 8.70
C THR A 60 -10.64 17.89 10.12
N ALA A 61 -11.62 17.11 10.57
CA ALA A 61 -11.65 16.55 11.91
C ALA A 61 -10.51 15.53 12.14
N ALA A 62 -10.06 14.81 11.12
CA ALA A 62 -8.88 13.95 11.23
C ALA A 62 -7.57 14.74 11.34
N VAL A 63 -7.44 15.86 10.62
CA VAL A 63 -6.30 16.78 10.76
C VAL A 63 -6.29 17.42 12.16
N GLU A 64 -7.45 17.81 12.70
CA GLU A 64 -7.55 18.31 14.08
C GLU A 64 -7.12 17.27 15.12
N ALA A 65 -7.55 16.01 14.96
CA ALA A 65 -7.11 14.92 15.84
C ALA A 65 -5.59 14.71 15.77
N ALA A 66 -5.02 14.72 14.56
CA ALA A 66 -3.59 14.63 14.33
C ALA A 66 -2.82 15.81 14.95
N ALA A 67 -3.37 17.03 14.89
CA ALA A 67 -2.79 18.21 15.49
C ALA A 67 -2.80 18.15 17.03
N LYS A 68 -3.91 17.73 17.62
CA LYS A 68 -4.07 17.57 19.08
C LYS A 68 -3.08 16.57 19.65
N ALA A 69 -2.83 15.47 18.94
CA ALA A 69 -1.89 14.42 19.35
C ALA A 69 -0.41 14.77 19.09
N ALA A 70 -0.12 15.71 18.18
CA ALA A 70 1.22 15.94 17.64
C ALA A 70 2.27 16.25 18.71
N LYS A 71 1.96 17.16 19.64
CA LYS A 71 2.91 17.56 20.70
C LYS A 71 3.26 16.38 21.60
N GLY A 72 2.26 15.67 22.11
CA GLY A 72 2.47 14.52 23.01
C GLY A 72 3.22 13.36 22.33
N TRP A 73 2.96 13.12 21.04
CA TRP A 73 3.67 12.09 20.29
C TRP A 73 5.12 12.47 19.99
N ARG A 74 5.39 13.73 19.62
CA ARG A 74 6.74 14.26 19.45
C ARG A 74 7.57 14.13 20.73
N GLU A 75 6.97 14.47 21.88
CA GLU A 75 7.62 14.40 23.20
C GLU A 75 7.75 12.96 23.74
N THR A 76 7.07 11.99 23.14
CA THR A 76 7.23 10.58 23.51
C THR A 76 8.65 10.13 23.20
N ALA A 77 9.38 9.68 24.23
CA ALA A 77 10.77 9.27 24.09
C ALA A 77 10.99 8.29 22.92
N PRO A 78 12.05 8.44 22.11
CA PRO A 78 12.34 7.57 20.97
C PRO A 78 12.26 6.07 21.27
N ARG A 79 12.76 5.64 22.43
CA ARG A 79 12.67 4.24 22.89
C ARG A 79 11.23 3.77 23.07
N LYS A 80 10.33 4.61 23.60
CA LYS A 80 8.91 4.25 23.74
C LYS A 80 8.23 4.13 22.38
N ARG A 81 8.55 5.01 21.43
CA ARG A 81 8.05 4.89 20.04
C ARG A 81 8.54 3.60 19.39
N SER A 82 9.83 3.26 19.59
CA SER A 82 10.42 1.98 19.14
C SER A 82 9.63 0.77 19.66
N GLU A 83 9.34 0.69 20.95
CA GLU A 83 8.60 -0.47 21.50
C GLU A 83 7.17 -0.57 20.97
N ILE A 84 6.49 0.56 20.75
CA ILE A 84 5.15 0.57 20.11
C ILE A 84 5.23 0.04 18.67
N LEU A 85 6.21 0.50 17.88
CA LEU A 85 6.40 0.01 16.50
C LEU A 85 6.79 -1.47 16.49
N ARG A 86 7.63 -1.91 17.42
CA ARG A 86 7.96 -3.33 17.58
C ARG A 86 6.72 -4.16 17.90
N ARG A 87 5.83 -3.65 18.75
CA ARG A 87 4.55 -4.29 19.06
C ARG A 87 3.63 -4.37 17.84
N CYS A 88 3.61 -3.35 16.96
CA CYS A 88 2.90 -3.43 15.69
C CYS A 88 3.40 -4.59 14.82
N PHE A 89 4.72 -4.73 14.68
CA PHE A 89 5.33 -5.86 13.95
C PHE A 89 4.87 -7.22 14.53
N GLU A 90 4.97 -7.38 15.85
CA GLU A 90 4.60 -8.64 16.53
C GLU A 90 3.13 -8.98 16.33
N LEU A 91 2.22 -8.00 16.43
CA LEU A 91 0.80 -8.21 16.20
C LEU A 91 0.47 -8.56 14.74
N MET A 92 1.19 -7.97 13.77
CA MET A 92 1.01 -8.32 12.36
C MET A 92 1.49 -9.74 12.07
N VAL A 93 2.61 -10.16 12.67
CA VAL A 93 3.12 -11.53 12.56
C VAL A 93 2.18 -12.52 13.25
N GLU A 94 1.68 -12.20 14.44
CA GLU A 94 0.71 -13.03 15.19
C GLU A 94 -0.58 -13.27 14.38
N ARG A 95 -1.00 -12.28 13.57
CA ARG A 95 -2.26 -12.29 12.81
C ARG A 95 -2.04 -12.44 11.30
N SER A 96 -0.91 -13.03 10.89
CA SER A 96 -0.50 -13.02 9.49
C SER A 96 -1.52 -13.65 8.55
N GLU A 97 -2.12 -14.77 8.95
CA GLU A 97 -3.10 -15.50 8.14
C GLU A 97 -4.42 -14.75 8.00
N THR A 98 -4.92 -14.16 9.09
CA THR A 98 -6.12 -13.29 9.09
C THR A 98 -5.91 -12.11 8.14
N LEU A 99 -4.78 -11.40 8.27
CA LEU A 99 -4.45 -10.28 7.38
C LEU A 99 -4.27 -10.73 5.93
N ALA A 100 -3.64 -11.88 5.68
CA ALA A 100 -3.45 -12.40 4.33
C ALA A 100 -4.78 -12.77 3.67
N MET A 101 -5.68 -13.41 4.41
CA MET A 101 -7.03 -13.72 3.92
C MET A 101 -7.81 -12.45 3.59
N LEU A 102 -7.77 -11.44 4.47
CA LEU A 102 -8.42 -10.16 4.24
C LEU A 102 -7.89 -9.45 2.98
N ILE A 103 -6.56 -9.38 2.83
CA ILE A 103 -5.92 -8.81 1.64
C ILE A 103 -6.37 -9.57 0.39
N SER A 104 -6.34 -10.90 0.43
CA SER A 104 -6.71 -11.73 -0.72
C SER A 104 -8.17 -11.52 -1.13
N LEU A 105 -9.08 -11.36 -0.17
CA LEU A 105 -10.51 -11.13 -0.42
C LEU A 105 -10.80 -9.76 -1.05
N GLU A 106 -10.25 -8.67 -0.52
CA GLU A 106 -10.56 -7.33 -1.06
C GLU A 106 -9.72 -6.96 -2.28
N ASN A 107 -8.50 -7.49 -2.39
CA ASN A 107 -7.61 -7.17 -3.52
C ASN A 107 -7.71 -8.18 -4.67
N GLY A 108 -8.01 -9.44 -4.37
CA GLY A 108 -8.06 -10.52 -5.35
C GLY A 108 -6.76 -11.30 -5.53
N LYS A 109 -5.61 -10.81 -5.02
CA LYS A 109 -4.35 -11.53 -5.18
C LYS A 109 -4.38 -12.93 -4.57
N ALA A 110 -3.62 -13.85 -5.17
CA ALA A 110 -3.42 -15.18 -4.66
C ALA A 110 -2.96 -15.14 -3.18
N LEU A 111 -3.49 -16.04 -2.36
CA LEU A 111 -3.22 -16.06 -0.92
C LEU A 111 -1.72 -16.15 -0.58
N ARG A 112 -0.92 -16.84 -1.42
CA ARG A 112 0.56 -16.88 -1.30
C ARG A 112 1.17 -15.47 -1.38
N ASP A 113 0.73 -14.66 -2.33
CA ASP A 113 1.23 -13.31 -2.53
C ASP A 113 0.75 -12.38 -1.40
N ALA A 114 -0.48 -12.57 -0.90
CA ALA A 114 -0.98 -11.86 0.27
C ALA A 114 -0.16 -12.15 1.54
N ARG A 115 0.20 -13.41 1.80
CA ARG A 115 1.11 -13.78 2.91
C ARG A 115 2.47 -13.10 2.79
N GLY A 116 3.04 -13.12 1.58
CA GLY A 116 4.30 -12.43 1.29
C GLY A 116 4.20 -10.93 1.56
N GLU A 117 3.07 -10.31 1.21
CA GLU A 117 2.82 -8.91 1.52
C GLU A 117 2.72 -8.65 3.03
N VAL A 118 2.01 -9.47 3.79
CA VAL A 118 1.89 -9.24 5.25
C VAL A 118 3.26 -9.29 5.92
N ALA A 119 4.08 -10.28 5.57
CA ALA A 119 5.45 -10.37 6.07
C ALA A 119 6.26 -9.12 5.69
N TYR A 120 6.20 -8.71 4.42
CA TYR A 120 6.88 -7.50 3.94
C TYR A 120 6.38 -6.21 4.61
N ALA A 121 5.07 -6.09 4.85
CA ALA A 121 4.46 -4.94 5.50
C ALA A 121 4.88 -4.84 6.98
N ALA A 122 4.91 -5.97 7.69
CA ALA A 122 5.35 -6.03 9.07
C ALA A 122 6.81 -5.58 9.24
N GLU A 123 7.68 -5.94 8.28
CA GLU A 123 9.10 -5.57 8.32
C GLU A 123 9.35 -4.05 8.35
N PHE A 124 8.48 -3.24 7.75
CA PHE A 124 8.59 -1.79 7.89
C PHE A 124 8.48 -1.33 9.35
N PHE A 125 7.65 -1.99 10.17
CA PHE A 125 7.58 -1.67 11.59
C PHE A 125 8.82 -2.11 12.35
N ARG A 126 9.34 -3.32 12.09
CA ARG A 126 10.57 -3.79 12.73
C ARG A 126 11.75 -2.86 12.42
N TRP A 127 11.96 -2.57 11.14
CA TRP A 127 13.03 -1.67 10.70
C TRP A 127 12.90 -0.27 11.31
N ASN A 128 11.70 0.33 11.28
CA ASN A 128 11.54 1.69 11.79
C ASN A 128 11.47 1.77 13.32
N ALA A 129 11.14 0.68 14.02
CA ALA A 129 11.33 0.60 15.47
C ALA A 129 12.80 0.76 15.83
N GLU A 130 13.66 0.04 15.11
CA GLU A 130 15.11 0.11 15.24
C GLU A 130 15.64 1.53 14.90
N GLU A 131 15.16 2.13 13.80
CA GLU A 131 15.57 3.48 13.40
C GLU A 131 15.05 4.60 14.31
N ALA A 132 13.95 4.39 15.04
CA ALA A 132 13.37 5.42 15.91
C ALA A 132 14.37 5.96 16.95
N VAL A 133 15.32 5.13 17.42
CA VAL A 133 16.36 5.50 18.40
C VAL A 133 17.70 5.89 17.75
N ARG A 134 17.75 6.02 16.42
CA ARG A 134 18.98 6.30 15.66
C ARG A 134 18.93 7.59 14.83
N ILE A 135 17.94 8.44 15.05
CA ILE A 135 17.87 9.79 14.48
C ILE A 135 19.00 10.62 15.11
N THR A 136 20.15 10.67 14.44
CA THR A 136 21.39 11.26 14.98
C THR A 136 21.74 12.52 14.21
N GLY A 137 21.95 13.61 14.93
CA GLY A 137 22.44 14.88 14.39
C GLY A 137 23.94 14.91 14.14
N GLU A 138 24.47 16.10 13.85
CA GLU A 138 25.90 16.33 13.61
C GLU A 138 26.47 17.40 14.55
N PHE A 139 27.74 17.24 14.94
CA PHE A 139 28.50 18.23 15.68
C PHE A 139 29.86 18.45 15.02
N GLY A 140 30.14 19.71 14.63
CA GLY A 140 31.34 20.04 13.88
C GLY A 140 31.94 21.40 14.23
N THR A 141 33.16 21.64 13.74
CA THR A 141 33.79 22.96 13.77
C THR A 141 33.47 23.67 12.46
N ALA A 142 33.06 24.94 12.53
CA ALA A 142 32.88 25.75 11.34
C ALA A 142 34.22 25.87 10.57
N PRO A 143 34.22 25.98 9.23
CA PRO A 143 35.46 26.08 8.43
C PRO A 143 36.40 27.22 8.86
N SER A 144 35.87 28.31 9.41
CA SER A 144 36.65 29.43 9.95
C SER A 144 37.39 29.09 11.25
N GLY A 145 37.09 27.96 11.90
CA GLY A 145 37.58 27.59 13.22
C GLY A 145 36.94 28.35 14.40
N SER A 146 36.13 29.37 14.13
CA SER A 146 35.65 30.32 15.16
C SER A 146 34.40 29.85 15.90
N ASN A 147 33.62 28.94 15.32
CA ASN A 147 32.31 28.52 15.84
C ASN A 147 32.18 27.00 15.84
N ARG A 148 31.22 26.49 16.63
CA ARG A 148 30.72 25.12 16.52
C ARG A 148 29.41 25.12 15.74
N ILE A 149 29.18 24.06 14.97
CA ILE A 149 27.94 23.81 14.23
C ILE A 149 27.27 22.60 14.87
N VAL A 150 25.98 22.73 15.16
CA VAL A 150 25.11 21.65 15.63
C VAL A 150 23.98 21.49 14.63
N VAL A 151 23.76 20.27 14.14
CA VAL A 151 22.62 19.90 13.32
C VAL A 151 21.78 18.91 14.10
N ASP A 152 20.47 19.10 14.12
CA ASP A 152 19.51 18.19 14.76
C ASP A 152 18.30 17.99 13.84
N TYR A 153 17.53 16.91 14.07
CA TYR A 153 16.41 16.51 13.26
C TYR A 153 15.13 16.40 14.09
N GLU A 154 14.09 17.07 13.63
CA GLU A 154 12.78 17.11 14.29
C GLU A 154 11.69 16.58 13.34
N PRO A 155 10.60 15.98 13.86
CA PRO A 155 9.49 15.55 13.03
C PRO A 155 8.90 16.74 12.27
N ILE A 156 8.62 16.51 10.98
CA ILE A 156 8.15 17.55 10.08
C ILE A 156 6.74 18.08 10.42
N GLY A 157 5.93 17.30 11.14
CA GLY A 157 4.56 17.65 11.54
C GLY A 157 3.53 16.60 11.12
N ILE A 158 2.35 17.04 10.67
CA ILE A 158 1.28 16.15 10.21
C ILE A 158 1.59 15.67 8.79
N CYS A 159 1.47 14.36 8.58
CA CYS A 159 1.68 13.70 7.30
C CYS A 159 0.36 13.22 6.70
N VAL A 160 0.02 13.68 5.50
CA VAL A 160 -1.04 13.10 4.68
C VAL A 160 -0.45 11.98 3.84
N LEU A 161 -0.96 10.75 4.03
CA LEU A 161 -0.47 9.54 3.40
C LEU A 161 -1.56 8.99 2.48
N ILE A 162 -1.28 8.85 1.19
CA ILE A 162 -2.24 8.35 0.20
C ILE A 162 -1.66 7.09 -0.44
N THR A 163 -2.39 5.98 -0.35
CA THR A 163 -1.91 4.66 -0.77
C THR A 163 -2.80 4.01 -1.83
N PRO A 164 -2.22 3.23 -2.76
CA PRO A 164 -2.95 2.52 -3.80
C PRO A 164 -3.49 1.19 -3.26
N TRP A 165 -4.27 0.52 -4.11
CA TRP A 165 -4.92 -0.76 -3.80
C TRP A 165 -4.03 -1.99 -3.95
N ASN A 166 -2.94 -1.90 -4.72
CA ASN A 166 -2.21 -3.09 -5.17
C ASN A 166 -1.37 -3.77 -4.09
N PHE A 167 -0.98 -3.03 -3.05
CA PHE A 167 -0.35 -3.56 -1.85
C PHE A 167 -0.96 -2.84 -0.64
N PRO A 168 -2.19 -3.22 -0.24
CA PRO A 168 -2.98 -2.45 0.72
C PRO A 168 -2.36 -2.38 2.12
N ALA A 169 -1.61 -3.40 2.54
CA ALA A 169 -0.86 -3.37 3.80
C ALA A 169 0.51 -2.70 3.62
N ALA A 170 1.31 -3.15 2.64
CA ALA A 170 2.70 -2.72 2.54
C ALA A 170 2.84 -1.23 2.18
N MET A 171 1.94 -0.67 1.37
CA MET A 171 2.00 0.76 1.05
C MET A 171 1.62 1.66 2.22
N ALA A 172 0.69 1.21 3.07
CA ALA A 172 0.33 1.91 4.29
C ALA A 172 1.48 1.87 5.30
N THR A 173 1.98 0.68 5.62
CA THR A 173 3.03 0.47 6.62
C THR A 173 4.37 1.11 6.24
N ARG A 174 4.77 1.06 4.96
CA ARG A 174 5.98 1.74 4.44
C ARG A 174 5.96 3.26 4.65
N LYS A 175 4.78 3.87 4.80
CA LYS A 175 4.62 5.32 5.05
C LYS A 175 4.38 5.63 6.52
N ILE A 176 3.55 4.83 7.19
CA ILE A 176 3.18 4.99 8.59
C ILE A 176 4.38 4.73 9.50
N ALA A 177 5.06 3.60 9.36
CA ALA A 177 6.15 3.21 10.24
C ALA A 177 7.27 4.26 10.36
N PRO A 178 7.85 4.81 9.26
CA PRO A 178 8.86 5.88 9.38
C PRO A 178 8.28 7.19 9.92
N ALA A 179 7.02 7.54 9.61
CA ALA A 179 6.40 8.75 10.14
C ALA A 179 6.26 8.68 11.67
N LEU A 180 5.78 7.55 12.20
CA LEU A 180 5.66 7.37 13.64
C LEU A 180 7.01 7.31 14.34
N ALA A 181 8.01 6.63 13.74
CA ALA A 181 9.37 6.57 14.27
C ALA A 181 9.98 7.96 14.44
N ALA A 182 9.82 8.83 13.43
CA ALA A 182 10.25 10.21 13.45
C ALA A 182 9.51 11.08 14.50
N GLY A 183 8.33 10.67 14.96
CA GLY A 183 7.49 11.45 15.88
C GLY A 183 6.41 12.29 15.17
N CYS A 184 6.08 11.98 13.92
CA CYS A 184 4.99 12.61 13.18
C CYS A 184 3.64 11.96 13.49
N THR A 185 2.54 12.71 13.31
CA THR A 185 1.17 12.18 13.26
C THR A 185 0.70 12.05 11.82
N VAL A 186 -0.26 11.19 11.55
CA VAL A 186 -0.64 10.81 10.19
C VAL A 186 -2.15 10.81 9.96
N VAL A 187 -2.54 11.19 8.75
CA VAL A 187 -3.86 10.95 8.17
C VAL A 187 -3.67 10.09 6.93
N LEU A 188 -4.12 8.83 6.99
CA LEU A 188 -4.05 7.87 5.90
C LEU A 188 -5.36 7.89 5.10
N LYS A 189 -5.23 8.01 3.77
CA LYS A 189 -6.31 7.77 2.81
C LYS A 189 -5.96 6.57 1.92
N PRO A 190 -6.40 5.34 2.26
CA PRO A 190 -6.19 4.19 1.39
C PRO A 190 -7.03 4.28 0.13
N ALA A 191 -6.73 3.41 -0.83
CA ALA A 191 -7.59 3.18 -1.99
C ALA A 191 -8.94 2.61 -1.53
N SER A 192 -10.01 3.00 -2.22
CA SER A 192 -11.38 2.66 -1.81
C SER A 192 -11.76 1.24 -2.23
N GLU A 193 -10.98 0.64 -3.15
CA GLU A 193 -11.09 -0.75 -3.57
C GLU A 193 -10.63 -1.73 -2.48
N THR A 194 -9.64 -1.34 -1.66
CA THR A 194 -9.05 -2.23 -0.64
C THR A 194 -8.86 -1.53 0.73
N PRO A 195 -9.95 -1.01 1.34
CA PRO A 195 -9.86 -0.23 2.57
C PRO A 195 -9.78 -1.07 3.85
N LEU A 196 -10.25 -2.32 3.82
CA LEU A 196 -10.46 -3.14 5.01
C LEU A 196 -9.14 -3.50 5.68
N THR A 197 -8.10 -3.79 4.90
CA THR A 197 -6.74 -4.01 5.43
C THR A 197 -6.22 -2.79 6.19
N ALA A 198 -6.45 -1.58 5.68
CA ALA A 198 -6.03 -0.37 6.38
C ALA A 198 -6.78 -0.18 7.72
N TYR A 199 -8.05 -0.57 7.78
CA TYR A 199 -8.84 -0.54 9.02
C TYR A 199 -8.46 -1.65 10.01
N ALA A 200 -8.15 -2.85 9.53
CA ALA A 200 -7.58 -3.90 10.36
C ALA A 200 -6.27 -3.43 11.02
N LEU A 201 -5.41 -2.76 10.26
CA LEU A 201 -4.17 -2.16 10.76
C LEU A 201 -4.45 -1.02 11.75
N ALA A 202 -5.48 -0.19 11.54
CA ALA A 202 -5.84 0.87 12.49
C ALA A 202 -6.24 0.32 13.88
N ALA A 203 -7.02 -0.77 13.90
CA ALA A 203 -7.33 -1.48 15.14
C ALA A 203 -6.07 -2.02 15.83
N LEU A 204 -5.14 -2.57 15.04
CA LEU A 204 -3.85 -3.09 15.52
C LEU A 204 -2.97 -1.98 16.13
N TYR A 205 -2.92 -0.78 15.53
CA TYR A 205 -2.15 0.35 16.06
C TYR A 205 -2.64 0.77 17.45
N SER A 206 -3.95 0.85 17.64
CA SER A 206 -4.56 1.12 18.94
C SER A 206 -4.13 0.09 19.98
N GLU A 207 -4.18 -1.20 19.63
CA GLU A 207 -3.76 -2.30 20.51
C GLU A 207 -2.25 -2.29 20.81
N ALA A 208 -1.43 -1.85 19.84
CA ALA A 208 0.01 -1.68 20.03
C ALA A 208 0.37 -0.52 20.97
N GLY A 209 -0.60 0.34 21.33
CA GLY A 209 -0.40 1.48 22.19
C GLY A 209 -0.10 2.79 21.46
N VAL A 210 -0.39 2.88 20.15
CA VAL A 210 -0.36 4.15 19.42
C VAL A 210 -1.43 5.09 20.03
N PRO A 211 -1.07 6.29 20.52
CA PRO A 211 -2.04 7.19 21.13
C PRO A 211 -3.14 7.64 20.15
N ALA A 212 -4.31 7.96 20.71
CA ALA A 212 -5.42 8.54 19.96
C ALA A 212 -4.97 9.76 19.15
N GLY A 213 -5.41 9.84 17.89
CA GLY A 213 -5.09 10.93 16.96
C GLY A 213 -3.72 10.82 16.28
N VAL A 214 -2.80 9.97 16.74
CA VAL A 214 -1.49 9.80 16.06
C VAL A 214 -1.64 9.16 14.69
N VAL A 215 -2.58 8.21 14.55
CA VAL A 215 -2.99 7.64 13.27
C VAL A 215 -4.48 7.85 13.09
N ASN A 216 -4.87 8.40 11.94
CA ASN A 216 -6.26 8.55 11.52
C ASN A 216 -6.40 7.94 10.12
N VAL A 217 -7.52 7.27 9.83
CA VAL A 217 -7.74 6.57 8.56
C VAL A 217 -9.11 6.92 7.99
N LEU A 218 -9.13 7.37 6.73
CA LEU A 218 -10.31 7.84 6.03
C LEU A 218 -10.44 7.23 4.63
N THR A 219 -11.63 6.75 4.27
CA THR A 219 -11.95 6.30 2.91
C THR A 219 -12.84 7.30 2.20
N THR A 220 -12.69 7.48 0.89
CA THR A 220 -13.55 8.40 0.13
C THR A 220 -13.62 8.05 -1.36
N THR A 221 -14.76 8.27 -1.99
CA THR A 221 -14.93 8.24 -3.46
C THR A 221 -14.53 9.57 -4.11
N SER A 222 -14.38 10.63 -3.32
CA SER A 222 -14.11 12.01 -3.78
C SER A 222 -12.74 12.52 -3.29
N PRO A 223 -11.62 11.89 -3.71
CA PRO A 223 -10.31 12.14 -3.13
C PRO A 223 -9.76 13.54 -3.42
N GLY A 224 -10.16 14.19 -4.50
CA GLY A 224 -9.65 15.50 -4.91
C GLY A 224 -9.95 16.59 -3.87
N PRO A 225 -11.22 16.98 -3.68
CA PRO A 225 -11.61 17.98 -2.68
C PRO A 225 -11.13 17.64 -1.26
N LEU A 226 -11.25 16.37 -0.86
CA LEU A 226 -10.81 15.90 0.46
C LEU A 226 -9.29 16.10 0.66
N THR A 227 -8.48 15.74 -0.34
CA THR A 227 -7.02 15.89 -0.25
C THR A 227 -6.61 17.36 -0.31
N SER A 228 -7.20 18.16 -1.22
CA SER A 228 -6.91 19.59 -1.31
C SER A 228 -7.23 20.32 0.00
N ALA A 229 -8.33 19.97 0.67
CA ALA A 229 -8.66 20.54 1.97
C ALA A 229 -7.62 20.22 3.05
N MET A 230 -7.16 18.96 3.14
CA MET A 230 -6.08 18.60 4.08
C MET A 230 -4.76 19.30 3.76
N LEU A 231 -4.38 19.40 2.48
CA LEU A 231 -3.14 20.07 2.07
C LEU A 231 -3.20 21.60 2.23
N ALA A 232 -4.39 22.19 2.29
CA ALA A 232 -4.54 23.62 2.56
C ALA A 232 -4.30 23.98 4.04
N ASP A 233 -4.33 23.00 4.94
CA ASP A 233 -4.07 23.22 6.37
C ASP A 233 -2.57 23.46 6.64
N PRO A 234 -2.18 24.60 7.25
CA PRO A 234 -0.77 24.95 7.46
C PRO A 234 -0.02 23.99 8.40
N ARG A 235 -0.73 23.15 9.17
CA ARG A 235 -0.12 22.13 10.05
C ARG A 235 0.28 20.87 9.30
N VAL A 236 -0.26 20.65 8.10
CA VAL A 236 0.13 19.55 7.21
C VAL A 236 1.40 19.92 6.47
N ARG A 237 2.49 19.21 6.78
CA ARG A 237 3.83 19.54 6.28
C ARG A 237 4.47 18.45 5.42
N LYS A 238 3.83 17.29 5.35
CA LYS A 238 4.26 16.18 4.50
C LYS A 238 3.09 15.60 3.71
N LEU A 239 3.33 15.39 2.41
CA LEU A 239 2.53 14.52 1.57
C LEU A 239 3.38 13.32 1.15
N SER A 240 2.84 12.12 1.26
CA SER A 240 3.44 10.91 0.70
C SER A 240 2.39 10.15 -0.10
N PHE A 241 2.61 10.08 -1.41
CA PHE A 241 1.67 9.46 -2.35
C PHE A 241 2.33 8.31 -3.09
N THR A 242 1.57 7.23 -3.25
CA THR A 242 1.91 6.17 -4.19
C THR A 242 0.72 5.96 -5.12
N GLY A 243 0.96 5.95 -6.44
CA GLY A 243 -0.11 5.76 -7.43
C GLY A 243 0.26 6.21 -8.83
N SER A 244 -0.73 6.67 -9.60
CA SER A 244 -0.47 7.05 -11.00
C SER A 244 0.34 8.34 -11.14
N THR A 245 1.18 8.43 -12.17
CA THR A 245 1.98 9.63 -12.46
C THR A 245 1.10 10.86 -12.72
N GLY A 246 -0.06 10.69 -13.34
CA GLY A 246 -1.02 11.77 -13.58
C GLY A 246 -1.53 12.40 -12.29
N VAL A 247 -2.01 11.57 -11.36
CA VAL A 247 -2.46 12.04 -10.03
C VAL A 247 -1.30 12.62 -9.23
N GLY A 248 -0.11 12.03 -9.28
CA GLY A 248 1.08 12.55 -8.62
C GLY A 248 1.43 13.98 -9.05
N ARG A 249 1.33 14.29 -10.36
CA ARG A 249 1.54 15.65 -10.87
C ARG A 249 0.49 16.63 -10.34
N THR A 250 -0.78 16.25 -10.31
CA THR A 250 -1.85 17.07 -9.72
C THR A 250 -1.57 17.35 -8.25
N LEU A 251 -1.22 16.31 -7.49
CA LEU A 251 -0.89 16.43 -6.06
C LEU A 251 0.34 17.30 -5.79
N LEU A 252 1.37 17.23 -6.63
CA LEU A 252 2.52 18.12 -6.55
C LEU A 252 2.11 19.58 -6.80
N GLY A 253 1.23 19.82 -7.78
CA GLY A 253 0.65 21.14 -8.03
C GLY A 253 -0.10 21.68 -6.82
N GLU A 254 -0.98 20.88 -6.21
CA GLU A 254 -1.70 21.26 -4.98
C GLU A 254 -0.74 21.52 -3.81
N ALA A 255 0.21 20.62 -3.57
CA ALA A 255 1.20 20.73 -2.49
C ALA A 255 2.10 21.98 -2.62
N SER A 256 2.37 22.42 -3.84
CA SER A 256 3.21 23.59 -4.11
C SER A 256 2.59 24.90 -3.58
N LYS A 257 1.26 24.98 -3.47
CA LYS A 257 0.55 26.16 -2.95
C LYS A 257 0.93 26.48 -1.49
N HIS A 258 1.39 25.48 -0.74
CA HIS A 258 1.77 25.58 0.68
C HIS A 258 3.19 25.07 0.97
N VAL A 259 4.00 24.83 -0.07
CA VAL A 259 5.40 24.35 0.04
C VAL A 259 5.52 23.08 0.92
N ILE A 260 4.63 22.12 0.66
CA ILE A 260 4.59 20.86 1.42
C ILE A 260 5.69 19.92 0.93
N SER A 261 6.38 19.23 1.84
CA SER A 261 7.37 18.22 1.47
C SER A 261 6.69 16.97 0.89
N CYS A 262 7.03 16.62 -0.36
CA CYS A 262 6.41 15.52 -1.08
C CYS A 262 7.34 14.30 -1.22
N SER A 263 6.76 13.10 -1.12
CA SER A 263 7.37 11.84 -1.54
C SER A 263 6.43 11.17 -2.52
N MET A 264 6.93 10.77 -3.69
CA MET A 264 6.12 10.34 -4.82
C MET A 264 6.67 9.02 -5.38
N GLU A 265 5.91 7.95 -5.21
CA GLU A 265 6.19 6.64 -5.84
C GLU A 265 5.17 6.45 -6.96
N LEU A 266 5.58 6.64 -8.22
CA LEU A 266 4.67 6.77 -9.36
C LEU A 266 4.76 5.58 -10.33
N GLY A 267 4.22 5.73 -11.54
CA GLY A 267 4.22 4.67 -12.55
C GLY A 267 5.62 4.37 -13.08
N GLY A 268 5.96 3.09 -13.16
CA GLY A 268 7.15 2.57 -13.84
C GLY A 268 6.86 2.03 -15.24
N ASN A 269 7.93 1.63 -15.94
CA ASN A 269 7.88 0.88 -17.20
C ASN A 269 9.12 -0.03 -17.28
N ALA A 270 9.22 -0.95 -16.32
CA ALA A 270 10.45 -1.69 -16.04
C ALA A 270 10.88 -2.58 -17.23
N PRO A 271 12.10 -2.39 -17.78
CA PRO A 271 12.70 -3.33 -18.70
C PRO A 271 13.27 -4.53 -17.92
N PHE A 272 13.06 -5.74 -18.43
CA PHE A 272 13.76 -6.95 -18.02
C PHE A 272 14.62 -7.39 -19.20
N VAL A 273 15.95 -7.43 -19.03
CA VAL A 273 16.89 -7.62 -20.15
C VAL A 273 17.62 -8.94 -19.97
N VAL A 274 17.61 -9.78 -21.01
CA VAL A 274 18.25 -11.10 -21.03
C VAL A 274 19.23 -11.15 -22.21
N PHE A 275 20.51 -11.36 -21.90
CA PHE A 275 21.58 -11.51 -22.88
C PHE A 275 21.80 -12.99 -23.24
N ASP A 276 22.49 -13.25 -24.36
CA ASP A 276 22.75 -14.60 -24.87
C ASP A 276 23.54 -15.49 -23.88
N ASP A 277 24.31 -14.87 -22.98
CA ASP A 277 25.12 -15.53 -21.95
C ASP A 277 24.40 -15.71 -20.61
N ALA A 278 23.12 -15.33 -20.52
CA ALA A 278 22.33 -15.53 -19.32
C ALA A 278 22.06 -17.03 -19.08
N ASP A 279 22.05 -17.43 -17.81
CA ASP A 279 21.44 -18.69 -17.41
C ASP A 279 19.94 -18.62 -17.75
N LEU A 280 19.54 -19.41 -18.76
CA LEU A 280 18.20 -19.35 -19.32
C LEU A 280 17.12 -19.71 -18.30
N ASP A 281 17.34 -20.75 -17.50
CA ASP A 281 16.32 -21.19 -16.53
C ASP A 281 16.19 -20.19 -15.38
N ALA A 282 17.31 -19.67 -14.88
CA ALA A 282 17.29 -18.61 -13.88
C ALA A 282 16.61 -17.33 -14.40
N ALA A 283 16.85 -16.96 -15.66
CA ALA A 283 16.21 -15.81 -16.30
C ALA A 283 14.69 -16.01 -16.45
N LEU A 284 14.25 -17.23 -16.78
CA LEU A 284 12.83 -17.58 -16.90
C LEU A 284 12.11 -17.54 -15.54
N ASP A 285 12.72 -18.09 -14.49
CA ASP A 285 12.17 -18.05 -13.14
C ASP A 285 12.13 -16.61 -12.58
N GLY A 286 13.20 -15.85 -12.82
CA GLY A 286 13.26 -14.43 -12.50
C GLY A 286 12.18 -13.61 -13.25
N ALA A 287 11.95 -13.91 -14.53
CA ALA A 287 10.91 -13.27 -15.33
C ALA A 287 9.51 -13.60 -14.79
N MET A 288 9.24 -14.85 -14.37
CA MET A 288 7.96 -15.21 -13.74
C MET A 288 7.72 -14.42 -12.46
N ILE A 289 8.71 -14.32 -11.57
CA ILE A 289 8.59 -13.54 -10.34
C ILE A 289 8.39 -12.05 -10.66
N ALA A 290 9.23 -11.49 -11.52
CA ALA A 290 9.20 -10.07 -11.86
C ALA A 290 7.92 -9.68 -12.61
N LYS A 291 7.32 -10.58 -13.39
CA LYS A 291 6.12 -10.31 -14.17
C LYS A 291 4.83 -10.63 -13.42
N MET A 292 4.77 -11.76 -12.72
CA MET A 292 3.51 -12.36 -12.26
C MET A 292 3.25 -12.18 -10.77
N ARG A 293 4.19 -11.65 -9.98
CA ARG A 293 3.89 -11.25 -8.60
C ARG A 293 2.71 -10.28 -8.58
N ASN A 294 1.69 -10.57 -7.77
CA ASN A 294 0.43 -9.84 -7.73
C ASN A 294 -0.26 -9.77 -9.11
N ALA A 295 -0.19 -10.86 -9.89
CA ALA A 295 -0.68 -10.95 -11.26
C ALA A 295 -0.16 -9.82 -12.21
N GLY A 296 1.01 -9.25 -11.89
CA GLY A 296 1.62 -8.15 -12.63
C GLY A 296 1.09 -6.75 -12.26
N GLU A 297 0.20 -6.65 -11.28
CA GLU A 297 -0.32 -5.38 -10.75
C GLU A 297 0.64 -4.75 -9.73
N ALA A 298 1.95 -4.72 -10.04
CA ALA A 298 2.97 -4.10 -9.20
C ALA A 298 3.68 -2.97 -9.95
N CYS A 299 4.02 -1.88 -9.25
CA CYS A 299 4.75 -0.76 -9.86
C CYS A 299 6.14 -1.14 -10.40
N THR A 300 6.72 -2.21 -9.85
CA THR A 300 8.01 -2.80 -10.23
C THR A 300 7.87 -3.98 -11.19
N ALA A 301 6.65 -4.33 -11.62
CA ALA A 301 6.45 -5.48 -12.49
C ALA A 301 7.15 -5.28 -13.84
N ALA A 302 7.77 -6.34 -14.36
CA ALA A 302 8.39 -6.32 -15.68
C ALA A 302 7.33 -5.97 -16.74
N ASN A 303 7.51 -4.84 -17.42
CA ASN A 303 6.55 -4.37 -18.42
C ASN A 303 7.04 -4.63 -19.85
N ARG A 304 8.36 -4.66 -20.05
CA ARG A 304 9.00 -4.94 -21.35
C ARG A 304 10.11 -5.96 -21.15
N LEU A 305 9.98 -7.13 -21.76
CA LEU A 305 11.01 -8.16 -21.73
C LEU A 305 11.83 -8.03 -23.03
N TYR A 306 13.11 -7.70 -22.89
CA TYR A 306 14.07 -7.62 -23.98
C TYR A 306 14.98 -8.85 -23.91
N VAL A 307 15.01 -9.62 -24.98
CA VAL A 307 15.79 -10.85 -25.05
C VAL A 307 16.66 -10.79 -26.29
N GLN A 308 17.95 -11.07 -26.11
CA GLN A 308 18.91 -11.08 -27.21
C GLN A 308 18.59 -12.21 -28.20
N SER A 309 18.84 -11.94 -29.48
CA SER A 309 18.34 -12.77 -30.59
C SER A 309 18.85 -14.22 -30.57
N GLY A 310 20.01 -14.50 -29.97
CA GLY A 310 20.58 -15.85 -29.93
C GLY A 310 19.78 -16.83 -29.08
N ILE A 311 19.04 -16.33 -28.08
CA ILE A 311 18.24 -17.16 -27.15
C ILE A 311 16.74 -16.84 -27.17
N TYR A 312 16.29 -15.92 -28.05
CA TYR A 312 14.92 -15.40 -28.06
C TYR A 312 13.85 -16.50 -28.11
N ASP A 313 13.96 -17.43 -29.06
CA ASP A 313 12.93 -18.46 -29.26
C ASP A 313 12.86 -19.44 -28.06
N ALA A 314 14.03 -19.80 -27.51
CA ALA A 314 14.12 -20.67 -26.34
C ALA A 314 13.50 -20.00 -25.10
N PHE A 315 13.80 -18.71 -24.88
CA PHE A 315 13.20 -17.94 -23.79
C PHE A 315 11.68 -17.78 -23.99
N ALA A 316 11.23 -17.44 -25.20
CA ALA A 316 9.82 -17.23 -25.49
C ALA A 316 8.99 -18.50 -25.25
N ASP A 317 9.47 -19.67 -25.71
CA ASP A 317 8.80 -20.94 -25.46
C ASP A 317 8.85 -21.36 -23.99
N GLY A 318 9.99 -21.17 -23.32
CA GLY A 318 10.15 -21.45 -21.89
C GLY A 318 9.21 -20.63 -21.01
N LEU A 319 9.07 -19.33 -21.33
CA LEU A 319 8.17 -18.43 -20.60
C LEU A 319 6.70 -18.77 -20.88
N ARG A 320 6.36 -19.05 -22.15
CA ARG A 320 5.02 -19.52 -22.55
C ARG A 320 4.59 -20.76 -21.75
N LYS A 321 5.47 -21.77 -21.64
CA LYS A 321 5.20 -23.00 -20.87
C LYS A 321 4.93 -22.71 -19.40
N ARG A 322 5.77 -21.89 -18.76
CA ARG A 322 5.60 -21.50 -17.34
C ARG A 322 4.32 -20.68 -17.12
N MET A 323 4.00 -19.73 -18.00
CA MET A 323 2.76 -18.95 -17.92
C MET A 323 1.51 -19.81 -18.13
N ALA A 324 1.52 -20.73 -19.10
CA ALA A 324 0.39 -21.62 -19.38
C ALA A 324 0.12 -22.64 -18.25
N ALA A 325 1.10 -22.89 -17.39
CA ALA A 325 0.95 -23.79 -16.24
C ALA A 325 0.35 -23.12 -14.99
N LEU A 326 0.24 -21.77 -14.97
CA LEU A 326 -0.30 -21.05 -13.82
C LEU A 326 -1.77 -21.39 -13.59
N LYS A 327 -2.11 -21.72 -12.34
CA LYS A 327 -3.51 -21.88 -11.92
C LYS A 327 -4.14 -20.51 -11.68
N VAL A 328 -5.04 -20.12 -12.57
CA VAL A 328 -5.89 -18.92 -12.42
C VAL A 328 -7.13 -19.29 -11.62
N GLY A 329 -7.54 -18.45 -10.69
CA GLY A 329 -8.74 -18.69 -9.88
C GLY A 329 -9.00 -17.59 -8.86
N ALA A 330 -9.98 -17.82 -7.98
CA ALA A 330 -10.27 -16.89 -6.89
C ALA A 330 -9.06 -16.74 -5.95
N GLY A 331 -8.74 -15.50 -5.56
CA GLY A 331 -7.55 -15.19 -4.75
C GLY A 331 -7.43 -16.01 -3.45
N PRO A 332 -8.51 -16.14 -2.66
CA PRO A 332 -8.50 -16.86 -1.39
C PRO A 332 -8.28 -18.37 -1.50
N ASN A 333 -8.46 -18.97 -2.68
CA ASN A 333 -8.30 -20.40 -2.86
C ASN A 333 -6.83 -20.81 -2.73
N ALA A 334 -6.55 -21.86 -1.96
CA ALA A 334 -5.19 -22.27 -1.62
C ALA A 334 -4.35 -22.69 -2.84
N ASP A 335 -4.98 -23.21 -3.89
CA ASP A 335 -4.32 -23.66 -5.12
C ASP A 335 -4.16 -22.57 -6.18
N THR A 336 -4.73 -21.37 -5.97
CA THR A 336 -4.63 -20.27 -6.92
C THR A 336 -3.22 -19.69 -6.92
N GLU A 337 -2.64 -19.54 -8.11
CA GLU A 337 -1.33 -18.91 -8.31
C GLU A 337 -1.45 -17.52 -8.95
N CYS A 338 -2.53 -17.26 -9.67
CA CYS A 338 -2.86 -15.97 -10.27
C CYS A 338 -4.32 -15.62 -10.00
N GLY A 339 -4.54 -14.57 -9.21
CA GLY A 339 -5.88 -14.07 -8.89
C GLY A 339 -6.50 -13.23 -10.01
N PRO A 340 -7.75 -12.76 -9.82
CA PRO A 340 -8.39 -11.77 -10.68
C PRO A 340 -7.62 -10.43 -10.69
N MET A 341 -7.90 -9.61 -11.70
CA MET A 341 -7.52 -8.20 -11.69
C MET A 341 -8.43 -7.41 -10.74
N ILE A 342 -7.89 -6.36 -10.11
CA ILE A 342 -8.62 -5.59 -9.09
C ILE A 342 -9.97 -5.01 -9.57
N THR A 343 -10.08 -4.64 -10.85
CA THR A 343 -11.28 -3.99 -11.41
C THR A 343 -11.48 -4.36 -12.87
N ARG A 344 -12.75 -4.28 -13.33
CA ARG A 344 -13.07 -4.43 -14.76
C ARG A 344 -12.29 -3.44 -15.64
N LYS A 345 -12.09 -2.21 -15.18
CA LYS A 345 -11.29 -1.20 -15.88
C LYS A 345 -9.83 -1.64 -16.11
N ALA A 346 -9.24 -2.38 -15.18
CA ALA A 346 -7.90 -2.95 -15.35
C ALA A 346 -7.90 -4.03 -16.44
N VAL A 347 -8.90 -4.92 -16.43
CA VAL A 347 -9.11 -5.94 -17.47
C VAL A 347 -9.25 -5.30 -18.85
N ASP A 348 -10.16 -4.33 -19.02
CA ASP A 348 -10.41 -3.67 -20.30
C ASP A 348 -9.14 -2.94 -20.82
N LYS A 349 -8.34 -2.39 -19.91
CA LYS A 349 -7.05 -1.77 -20.27
C LYS A 349 -6.08 -2.81 -20.82
N ILE A 350 -5.95 -3.97 -20.18
CA ILE A 350 -5.06 -5.05 -20.61
C ILE A 350 -5.52 -5.60 -21.96
N ASP A 351 -6.82 -5.90 -22.12
CA ASP A 351 -7.40 -6.39 -23.38
C ASP A 351 -7.12 -5.44 -24.55
N ARG A 352 -7.31 -4.13 -24.35
CA ARG A 352 -6.96 -3.12 -25.36
C ARG A 352 -5.48 -3.13 -25.73
N LEU A 353 -4.57 -3.30 -24.75
CA LEU A 353 -3.12 -3.36 -25.02
C LEU A 353 -2.75 -4.61 -25.80
N VAL A 354 -3.36 -5.76 -25.50
CA VAL A 354 -3.18 -7.00 -26.25
C VAL A 354 -3.66 -6.82 -27.70
N LYS A 355 -4.87 -6.28 -27.89
CA LYS A 355 -5.45 -6.00 -29.21
C LYS A 355 -4.60 -5.03 -30.04
N ASP A 356 -4.08 -3.96 -29.43
CA ASP A 356 -3.19 -3.01 -30.12
C ASP A 356 -1.88 -3.68 -30.55
N ALA A 357 -1.27 -4.50 -29.69
CA ALA A 357 -0.04 -5.22 -30.03
C ALA A 357 -0.26 -6.20 -31.20
N VAL A 358 -1.35 -6.97 -31.17
CA VAL A 358 -1.73 -7.90 -32.25
C VAL A 358 -2.03 -7.15 -33.55
N GLY A 359 -2.76 -6.04 -33.48
CA GLY A 359 -3.05 -5.18 -34.64
C GLY A 359 -1.79 -4.59 -35.29
N ARG A 360 -0.67 -4.52 -34.55
CA ARG A 360 0.64 -4.09 -35.03
C ARG A 360 1.57 -5.24 -35.43
N GLY A 361 1.07 -6.48 -35.46
CA GLY A 361 1.80 -7.66 -35.93
C GLY A 361 2.45 -8.53 -34.85
N ALA A 362 2.23 -8.25 -33.56
CA ALA A 362 2.66 -9.15 -32.49
C ALA A 362 1.84 -10.46 -32.51
N LYS A 363 2.44 -11.56 -32.03
CA LYS A 363 1.79 -12.88 -31.92
C LYS A 363 1.52 -13.21 -30.47
N VAL A 364 0.31 -13.68 -30.17
CA VAL A 364 -0.05 -14.20 -28.84
C VAL A 364 0.42 -15.65 -28.74
N LEU A 365 1.27 -15.94 -27.76
CA LEU A 365 1.82 -17.31 -27.55
C LEU A 365 1.01 -18.12 -26.53
N CYS A 366 0.36 -17.47 -25.56
CA CYS A 366 -0.54 -18.08 -24.59
C CYS A 366 -1.48 -17.01 -23.99
N GLY A 367 -2.68 -17.43 -23.56
CA GLY A 367 -3.67 -16.53 -22.96
C GLY A 367 -4.11 -15.41 -23.92
N GLY A 368 -4.23 -14.19 -23.40
CA GLY A 368 -4.55 -12.99 -24.21
C GLY A 368 -6.03 -12.74 -24.45
N PHE A 369 -6.91 -13.35 -23.66
CA PHE A 369 -8.35 -13.17 -23.70
C PHE A 369 -8.89 -12.94 -22.28
N ILE A 370 -10.11 -12.41 -22.17
CA ILE A 370 -10.82 -12.22 -20.90
C ILE A 370 -11.50 -13.56 -20.56
N SER A 371 -11.29 -14.06 -19.33
CA SER A 371 -12.02 -15.23 -18.83
C SER A 371 -13.50 -14.90 -18.66
N GLU A 372 -14.38 -15.82 -19.10
CA GLU A 372 -15.84 -15.73 -18.88
C GLU A 372 -16.26 -16.39 -17.56
N GLU A 373 -15.38 -17.20 -16.97
CA GLU A 373 -15.42 -17.71 -15.60
C GLU A 373 -14.70 -16.74 -14.66
#